data_AF-E2NKL5-F1
#
_entry.id   AF-E2NKL5-F1
#
_cell.length_a   1.000
_cell.length_b   1.000
_cell.length_c   1.000
_cell.angle_alpha   90.00
_cell.angle_beta   90.00
_cell.angle_gamma   90.00
#
_symmetry.space_group_name_H-M   'P 1'
#
loop_
_entity.id
_entity.type
_entity.pdbx_description
1 polymer ?
#
loop_
_entity_poly.entity_id
_entity_poly.type
_entity_poly.pdbx_seq_one_letter_code
_entity_poly.pdbx_strand_id
1 'polypeptide(L)' 'TGITGYFDGDNMDSAVMIRFVEQEADGMYFKSGGGITFKSDARSEYEEMKQKIYVPIY' A
#
# COMPACT_ATOMS: atom_id res chain seq x y z
N THR A 1 5.03 -4.26 -5.79
CA THR A 1 5.21 -4.58 -4.36
C THR A 1 6.68 -4.81 -4.11
N GLY A 2 7.28 -4.08 -3.16
CA GLY A 2 8.68 -4.26 -2.78
C GLY A 2 8.81 -4.68 -1.31
N ILE A 3 10.00 -5.05 -0.90
CA ILE A 3 10.35 -5.36 0.49
C ILE A 3 11.28 -4.24 0.97
N THR A 4 10.99 -3.70 2.15
CA THR A 4 11.90 -2.80 2.88
C THR A 4 12.51 -3.56 4.04
N GLY A 5 13.71 -3.19 4.45
CA GLY A 5 14.33 -3.77 5.63
C GLY A 5 15.35 -2.87 6.27
N TYR A 6 15.50 -3.04 7.57
CA TYR A 6 16.50 -2.39 8.41
C TYR A 6 17.38 -3.46 9.03
N PHE A 7 18.70 -3.29 8.91
CA PHE A 7 19.68 -4.21 9.45
C PHE A 7 20.54 -3.45 10.45
N ASP A 8 20.62 -3.95 11.68
CA ASP A 8 21.33 -3.29 12.78
C ASP A 8 22.76 -3.81 13.02
N GLY A 9 23.17 -4.84 12.28
CA GLY A 9 24.47 -5.50 12.43
C GLY A 9 24.38 -6.95 12.91
N ASP A 10 23.28 -7.33 13.59
CA ASP A 10 23.02 -8.70 14.06
C ASP A 10 21.66 -9.23 13.54
N ASN A 11 20.64 -8.38 13.49
CA ASN A 11 19.27 -8.74 13.12
C ASN A 11 18.79 -7.92 11.91
N MET A 12 18.03 -8.58 11.04
CA MET A 12 17.38 -7.97 9.88
C MET A 12 15.87 -7.93 10.11
N ASP A 13 15.33 -6.74 10.31
CA ASP A 13 13.89 -6.51 10.26
C ASP A 13 13.47 -6.21 8.84
N SER A 14 12.50 -6.94 8.31
CA SER A 14 11.98 -6.71 6.96
C SER A 14 10.46 -6.61 6.97
N ALA A 15 9.92 -5.77 6.08
CA ALA A 15 8.49 -5.52 5.94
C ALA A 15 8.11 -5.42 4.46
N VAL A 16 6.89 -5.86 4.15
CA VAL A 16 6.32 -5.70 2.81
C VAL A 16 5.84 -4.27 2.66
N MET A 17 6.30 -3.57 1.62
CA MET A 17 5.85 -2.21 1.32
C MET A 17 4.44 -2.24 0.72
N ILE A 18 3.43 -2.08 1.58
CA ILE A 18 2.01 -1.91 1.22
C ILE A 18 1.44 -0.69 1.95
N ARG A 19 0.53 0.05 1.30
CA ARG A 19 -0.14 1.25 1.85
C ARG A 19 0.84 2.35 2.27
N PHE A 20 1.71 2.77 1.36
CA PHE A 20 2.65 3.87 1.60
C PHE A 20 2.38 5.04 0.65
N VAL A 21 2.82 6.22 1.08
CA VAL A 21 2.87 7.44 0.26
C VAL A 21 4.28 7.57 -0.30
N GLU A 22 4.39 7.67 -1.62
CA GLU A 22 5.64 8.00 -2.29
C GLU A 22 5.63 9.48 -2.65
N GLN A 23 6.70 10.19 -2.28
CA GLN A 23 6.88 11.59 -2.65
C GLN A 23 7.78 11.66 -3.89
N GLU A 24 7.23 12.19 -4.98
CA GLU A 24 7.96 12.49 -6.20
C GLU A 24 8.12 14.02 -6.35
N ALA A 25 8.89 14.47 -7.34
CA ALA A 25 9.18 15.89 -7.55
C ALA A 25 7.91 16.75 -7.69
N ASP A 26 6.87 16.20 -8.30
CA ASP A 26 5.63 16.91 -8.63
C ASP A 26 4.45 16.59 -7.68
N GLY A 27 4.66 15.77 -6.64
CA GLY A 27 3.58 15.47 -5.70
C GLY A 27 3.74 14.20 -4.87
N MET A 28 2.65 13.83 -4.19
CA MET A 28 2.57 12.63 -3.36
C MET A 28 1.61 11.62 -3.99
N TYR A 29 2.07 10.37 -4.13
CA TYR A 29 1.31 9.26 -4.70
C TYR A 29 1.06 8.19 -3.65
N PHE A 30 -0.20 7.89 -3.36
CA PHE A 30 -0.56 6.80 -2.47
C PHE A 30 -0.75 5.50 -3.26
N LYS A 31 0.02 4.46 -2.91
CA LYS A 31 -0.05 3.15 -3.56
C LYS A 31 -0.78 2.14 -2.68
N SER A 32 -1.98 1.74 -3.11
CA SER A 32 -2.74 0.62 -2.54
C SER A 32 -2.93 -0.50 -3.58
N GLY A 33 -3.06 -1.73 -3.10
CA GLY A 33 -3.29 -2.91 -3.95
C GLY A 33 -4.56 -3.65 -3.56
N GLY A 34 -5.26 -4.18 -4.56
CA GLY A 34 -6.45 -5.05 -4.45
C GLY A 34 -6.18 -6.40 -5.09
N GLY A 35 -6.77 -7.45 -4.52
CA GLY A 35 -6.61 -8.82 -5.03
C GLY A 35 -7.77 -9.18 -5.94
N ILE A 36 -7.59 -9.09 -7.26
CA ILE A 36 -8.64 -9.46 -8.22
C ILE A 36 -8.71 -10.98 -8.36
N THR A 37 -9.90 -11.54 -8.13
CA THR A 37 -10.22 -12.95 -8.32
C THR A 37 -11.30 -13.12 -9.38
N PHE A 38 -11.57 -14.36 -9.82
CA PHE A 38 -12.66 -14.64 -10.77
C PHE A 38 -14.06 -14.33 -10.21
N LYS A 39 -14.19 -14.16 -8.89
CA LYS A 39 -15.43 -13.78 -8.21
C LYS A 39 -15.49 -12.28 -7.88
N SER A 40 -14.44 -11.52 -8.20
CA SER A 40 -14.37 -10.11 -7.87
C SER A 40 -15.37 -9.32 -8.72
N ASP A 41 -16.08 -8.41 -8.05
CA ASP A 41 -16.96 -7.43 -8.69
C ASP A 41 -16.22 -6.11 -8.82
N ALA A 42 -16.17 -5.55 -10.03
CA ALA A 42 -15.37 -4.37 -10.33
C ALA A 42 -15.76 -3.13 -9.48
N ARG A 43 -17.05 -2.98 -9.14
CA ARG A 43 -17.51 -1.86 -8.31
C ARG A 43 -17.08 -2.04 -6.86
N SER A 44 -17.18 -3.26 -6.35
CA SER A 44 -16.79 -3.62 -4.99
C SER A 44 -15.29 -3.44 -4.77
N GLU A 45 -14.46 -3.90 -5.71
CA GLU A 45 -13.00 -3.72 -5.68
C GLU A 45 -12.59 -2.24 -5.75
N TYR A 46 -13.29 -1.44 -6.56
CA TYR A 46 -13.07 0.00 -6.63
C TYR A 46 -13.40 0.71 -5.30
N GLU A 47 -14.50 0.34 -4.65
CA GLU A 47 -14.85 0.89 -3.34
C GLU A 47 -13.85 0.45 -2.25
N GLU A 48 -13.37 -0.80 -2.30
CA GLU A 48 -12.30 -1.28 -1.40
C GLU A 48 -11.01 -0.47 -1.57
N MET A 49 -10.63 -0.14 -2.82
CA MET A 49 -9.47 0.72 -3.10
C MET A 49 -9.63 2.10 -2.48
N LYS A 50 -10.80 2.73 -2.62
CA LYS A 50 -11.07 4.03 -1.99
C LYS A 50 -10.99 3.96 -0.47
N GLN A 51 -11.55 2.93 0.15
CA GLN A 51 -11.50 2.74 1.60
C GLN A 51 -10.07 2.55 2.11
N LYS A 52 -9.22 1.84 1.37
CA LYS A 52 -7.80 1.67 1.72
C LYS A 52 -6.98 2.97 1.63
N ILE A 53 -7.42 3.93 0.83
CA ILE A 53 -6.78 5.25 0.70
C ILE A 53 -7.25 6.20 1.81
N TYR A 54 -8.45 6.01 2.35
CA TYR A 54 -9.01 6.91 3.35
C TYR A 54 -8.26 6.80 4.69
N VAL A 55 -7.40 7.78 4.97
CA VAL A 55 -6.72 7.93 6.26
C VAL A 55 -7.63 8.78 7.16
N PRO A 56 -8.20 8.24 8.25
CA PRO A 56 -8.97 9.03 9.19
C PRO A 56 -8.03 10.02 9.89
N ILE A 57 -8.19 11.30 9.59
CA ILE A 57 -7.49 12.40 10.25
C ILE A 57 -8.49 13.00 11.24
N TYR A 58 -8.45 12.55 12.49
CA TYR A 58 -9.11 13.18 13.65
C TYR A 58 -8.42 12.76 14.95
#